data_AF-A0A6P2N9M4-F1
#
_entry.id   AF-A0A6P2N9M4-F1
#
_cell.length_a   1.000
_cell.length_b   1.000
_cell.length_c   1.000
_cell.angle_alpha   90.00
_cell.angle_beta   90.00
_cell.angle_gamma   90.00
#
_symmetry.space_group_name_H-M   'P 1'
#
loop_
_entity.id
_entity.type
_entity.pdbx_description
1 polymer ?
#
loop_
_entity_poly.entity_id
_entity_poly.type
_entity_poly.pdbx_seq_one_letter_code
_entity_poly.pdbx_strand_id
1 'polypeptide(L)'
;MASCSYPTTLTPALGRVLGMMVWETGPIAHALRAAGHVIERTPAAEQAAVLHWLTSFALEHGADWERHAAAALHALTESRRD
;
A
#
# COMPACT_ATOMS: atom_id res chain seq x y z
N MET A 1 -19.37 3.60 10.75
CA MET A 1 -17.99 3.35 10.27
C MET A 1 -17.30 2.50 11.31
N ALA A 2 -16.89 1.28 10.99
CA ALA A 2 -16.14 0.46 11.93
C ALA A 2 -14.78 1.14 12.17
N SER A 3 -14.50 1.54 13.41
CA SER A 3 -13.16 1.96 13.81
C SER A 3 -12.28 0.71 13.81
N CYS A 4 -11.58 0.46 12.70
CA CYS A 4 -10.57 -0.58 12.66
C CYS A 4 -9.39 -0.11 13.52
N SER A 5 -9.41 -0.49 14.80
CA SER A 5 -8.32 -0.19 15.72
C SER A 5 -7.05 -0.87 15.20
N TYR A 6 -5.93 -0.15 15.24
CA TYR A 6 -4.65 -0.74 14.92
C TYR A 6 -4.33 -1.87 15.91
N PRO A 7 -3.88 -3.05 15.45
CA PRO A 7 -3.70 -4.22 16.30
C PRO A 7 -2.55 -4.00 17.29
N THR A 8 -2.69 -4.54 18.51
CA THR A 8 -1.64 -4.54 19.53
C THR A 8 -0.56 -5.58 19.27
N THR A 9 -0.88 -6.61 18.48
CA THR A 9 0.07 -7.64 18.04
C THR A 9 0.43 -7.43 16.58
N LEU A 10 1.73 -7.47 16.27
CA LEU A 10 2.21 -7.41 14.89
C LEU A 10 1.84 -8.71 14.16
N THR A 11 0.84 -8.65 13.28
CA THR A 11 0.47 -9.81 12.46
C THR A 11 1.53 -10.07 11.39
N PRO A 12 1.64 -11.29 10.84
CA PRO A 12 2.60 -11.59 9.77
C PRO A 12 2.41 -10.69 8.54
N ALA A 13 1.17 -10.40 8.15
CA ALA A 13 0.85 -9.50 7.04
C ALA A 13 1.37 -8.08 7.30
N LEU A 14 1.09 -7.53 8.48
CA LEU A 14 1.53 -6.21 8.88
C LEU A 14 3.07 -6.15 9.02
N GLY A 15 3.69 -7.19 9.55
CA GLY A 15 5.15 -7.32 9.63
C GLY A 15 5.81 -7.31 8.24
N ARG A 16 5.19 -7.97 7.26
CA ARG A 16 5.67 -7.96 5.86
C ARG A 16 5.58 -6.57 5.25
N VAL A 17 4.43 -5.89 5.40
CA VAL A 17 4.22 -4.52 4.89
C VAL A 17 5.21 -3.56 5.54
N LEU A 18 5.23 -3.48 6.87
CA LEU A 18 6.07 -2.51 7.59
C LEU A 18 7.57 -2.78 7.46
N GLY A 19 7.95 -4.01 7.10
CA GLY A 19 9.33 -4.38 6.81
C GLY A 19 9.79 -4.05 5.39
N MET A 20 8.92 -3.52 4.52
CA MET A 20 9.30 -3.17 3.15
C MET A 20 10.30 -2.02 3.12
N MET A 21 11.34 -2.20 2.33
CA MET A 21 12.40 -1.21 2.15
C MET A 21 12.04 -0.20 1.07
N VAL A 22 12.66 0.98 1.15
CA VAL A 22 12.36 2.11 0.24
C VAL A 22 12.46 1.74 -1.25
N TRP A 23 13.44 0.91 -1.64
CA TRP A 23 13.62 0.47 -3.02
C TRP A 23 12.52 -0.49 -3.52
N GLU A 24 11.79 -1.15 -2.62
CA GLU A 24 10.63 -1.98 -2.97
C GLU A 24 9.38 -1.12 -3.25
N THR A 25 9.33 0.10 -2.70
CA THR A 25 8.12 0.95 -2.72
C THR A 25 8.03 1.93 -3.90
N GLY A 26 9.16 2.28 -4.53
CA GLY A 26 9.21 3.28 -5.61
C GLY A 26 8.22 3.03 -6.75
N PRO A 27 8.18 1.84 -7.38
CA PRO A 27 7.24 1.54 -8.45
C PRO A 27 5.76 1.68 -8.05
N ILE A 28 5.42 1.29 -6.82
CA ILE A 28 4.05 1.40 -6.29
C ILE A 28 3.70 2.88 -6.06
N ALA A 29 4.61 3.66 -5.46
CA ALA A 29 4.41 5.10 -5.26
C ALA A 29 4.20 5.84 -6.59
N HIS A 30 4.92 5.44 -7.64
CA HIS A 30 4.71 5.98 -8.99
C HIS A 30 3.31 5.69 -9.52
N ALA A 31 2.82 4.45 -9.37
CA ALA A 31 1.47 4.06 -9.78
C ALA A 31 0.39 4.80 -8.99
N LEU A 32 0.55 4.94 -7.67
CA LEU A 32 -0.37 5.71 -6.83
C LEU A 32 -0.42 7.18 -7.25
N ARG A 33 0.74 7.80 -7.49
CA ARG A 33 0.80 9.19 -7.98
C ARG A 33 0.14 9.33 -9.36
N ALA A 34 0.37 8.37 -10.23
CA ALA A 34 -0.27 8.28 -11.54
C ALA A 34 -1.80 8.21 -11.46
N ALA A 35 -2.33 7.57 -10.42
CA ALA A 35 -3.77 7.51 -10.11
C ALA A 35 -4.30 8.75 -9.37
N GLY A 36 -3.50 9.81 -9.21
CA GLY A 36 -3.92 11.09 -8.64
C GLY A 36 -3.59 11.29 -7.16
N HIS A 37 -2.89 10.36 -6.51
CA HIS A 37 -2.43 10.58 -5.14
C HIS A 37 -1.33 11.66 -5.10
N VAL A 38 -1.45 12.61 -4.18
CA VAL A 38 -0.44 13.64 -3.95
C VAL A 38 0.66 13.06 -3.07
N ILE A 39 1.76 12.64 -3.70
CA ILE A 39 2.93 12.04 -3.02
C ILE A 39 4.17 12.83 -3.40
N GLU A 40 4.87 13.36 -2.41
CA GLU A 40 6.16 14.05 -2.58
C GLU A 40 7.18 13.13 -3.26
N ARG A 41 8.06 13.68 -4.09
CA ARG A 41 9.10 12.93 -4.82
C ARG A 41 10.38 12.77 -3.99
N THR A 42 10.22 12.28 -2.76
CA THR A 42 11.34 11.90 -1.91
C THR A 42 11.21 10.43 -1.49
N PRO A 43 12.30 9.66 -1.39
CA PRO A 43 12.22 8.23 -1.10
C PRO A 43 11.44 7.92 0.18
N ALA A 44 11.61 8.72 1.23
CA ALA A 44 10.91 8.56 2.49
C ALA A 44 9.39 8.79 2.37
N ALA A 45 8.97 9.83 1.63
CA ALA A 45 7.55 10.12 1.42
C ALA A 45 6.87 9.06 0.54
N GLU A 46 7.57 8.58 -0.49
CA GLU A 46 7.09 7.48 -1.34
C GLU A 46 6.90 6.19 -0.55
N GLN A 47 7.89 5.82 0.26
CA GLN A 47 7.78 4.66 1.14
C GLN A 47 6.61 4.81 2.12
N ALA A 48 6.51 5.97 2.80
CA ALA A 48 5.43 6.20 3.77
C ALA A 48 4.04 6.10 3.14
N ALA A 49 3.85 6.66 1.94
CA ALA A 49 2.58 6.57 1.21
C ALA A 49 2.22 5.12 0.84
N VAL A 50 3.20 4.34 0.39
CA VAL A 50 3.01 2.93 0.04
C VAL A 50 2.74 2.08 1.27
N LEU A 51 3.49 2.28 2.37
CA LEU A 51 3.27 1.58 3.63
C LEU A 51 1.88 1.88 4.18
N HIS A 52 1.45 3.14 4.15
CA HIS A 52 0.12 3.55 4.56
C HIS A 52 -0.95 2.82 3.74
N TRP A 53 -0.80 2.82 2.41
CA TRP A 53 -1.74 2.17 1.49
C TRP A 53 -1.78 0.65 1.68
N LEU A 54 -0.63 -0.03 1.77
CA LEU A 54 -0.59 -1.49 1.98
C LEU A 54 -1.07 -1.90 3.38
N THR A 55 -0.87 -1.04 4.38
CA THR A 55 -1.34 -1.30 5.75
C THR A 55 -2.87 -1.43 5.77
N SER A 56 -3.62 -0.66 4.98
CA SER A 56 -5.08 -0.82 4.94
C SER A 56 -5.49 -2.21 4.45
N PHE A 57 -4.84 -2.76 3.41
CA PHE A 57 -5.10 -4.12 2.94
C PHE A 57 -4.68 -5.18 3.96
N ALA A 58 -3.55 -4.99 4.64
CA ALA A 58 -3.09 -5.90 5.68
C ALA A 58 -4.07 -5.96 6.86
N LEU A 59 -4.69 -4.83 7.21
CA LEU A 59 -5.70 -4.76 8.26
C LEU A 59 -7.05 -5.34 7.82
N GLU A 60 -7.47 -5.11 6.56
CA GLU A 60 -8.78 -5.54 6.07
C GLU A 60 -8.83 -7.01 5.66
N HIS A 61 -7.75 -7.53 5.06
CA HIS A 61 -7.75 -8.86 4.42
C HIS A 61 -6.80 -9.87 5.09
N GLY A 62 -6.03 -9.45 6.10
CA GLY A 62 -5.14 -10.36 6.84
C GLY A 62 -4.18 -11.09 5.90
N ALA A 63 -4.22 -12.42 5.87
CA ALA A 63 -3.32 -13.24 5.05
C ALA A 63 -3.49 -13.03 3.53
N ASP A 64 -4.67 -12.57 3.08
CA ASP A 64 -4.98 -12.38 1.66
C ASP A 64 -4.61 -10.98 1.13
N TRP A 65 -3.98 -10.15 1.96
CA TRP A 65 -3.70 -8.74 1.65
C TRP A 65 -2.96 -8.53 0.32
N GLU A 66 -1.98 -9.39 0.00
CA GLU A 66 -1.19 -9.27 -1.23
C GLU A 66 -2.07 -9.41 -2.48
N ARG A 67 -3.02 -10.36 -2.47
CA ARG A 67 -3.94 -10.59 -3.58
C ARG A 67 -4.82 -9.36 -3.82
N HIS A 68 -5.35 -8.78 -2.74
CA HIS A 68 -6.23 -7.62 -2.82
C HIS A 68 -5.47 -6.34 -3.20
N ALA A 69 -4.27 -6.13 -2.64
CA ALA A 69 -3.40 -5.02 -3.01
C ALA A 69 -2.94 -5.13 -4.47
N ALA A 70 -2.56 -6.32 -4.95
CA ALA A 70 -2.17 -6.53 -6.35
C ALA A 70 -3.34 -6.24 -7.31
N ALA A 71 -4.55 -6.72 -6.99
CA ALA A 71 -5.74 -6.44 -7.79
C ALA A 71 -6.07 -4.93 -7.82
N ALA A 72 -5.98 -4.24 -6.69
CA ALA A 72 -6.19 -2.80 -6.61
C ALA A 72 -5.13 -2.03 -7.41
N LEU A 73 -3.85 -2.41 -7.29
CA LEU A 73 -2.76 -1.80 -8.06
C LEU A 73 -2.95 -2.01 -9.55
N HIS A 74 -3.38 -3.20 -9.97
CA HIS A 74 -3.67 -3.49 -11.37
C HIS A 74 -4.78 -2.57 -11.92
N ALA A 75 -5.89 -2.43 -11.20
CA ALA A 75 -6.98 -1.53 -11.58
C ALA A 75 -6.54 -0.05 -11.70
N LEU A 76 -5.65 0.41 -10.81
CA LEU A 76 -5.07 1.77 -10.88
C LEU A 76 -4.21 1.96 -12.13
N THR A 77 -3.57 0.91 -12.62
CA THR A 77 -2.75 0.97 -13.85
C THR A 77 -3.58 0.81 -15.13
N GLU A 78 -4.67 0.05 -15.10
CA GLU A 78 -5.55 -0.17 -16.26
C GLU A 78 -6.47 1.01 -16.56
N SER A 79 -6.97 1.69 -15.52
CA SER A 79 -7.82 2.90 -15.63
C SER A 79 -7.15 4.09 -16.34
N ARG A 80 -5.90 3.95 -16.78
CA ARG A 80 -5.13 4.94 -17.55
C ARG A 80 -4.94 4.58 -19.02
N ARG A 81 -5.47 3.45 -19.48
CA ARG A 81 -5.31 2.99 -20.87
C ARG A 81 -6.42 3.51 -21.81
N ASP A 82 -7.33 4.32 -21.29
CA ASP A 82 -8.38 5.06 -22.01
C ASP A 82 -8.08 6.57 -22.02
#